data_AF-A0A9D5FQT3-F1
#
_entry.id   AF-A0A9D5FQT3-F1
#
_cell.length_a   1.000
_cell.length_b   1.000
_cell.length_c   1.000
_cell.angle_alpha   90.00
_cell.angle_beta   90.00
_cell.angle_gamma   90.00
#
_symmetry.space_group_name_H-M   'P 1'
#
loop_
_entity.id
_entity.type
_entity.pdbx_description
1 polymer ?
#
loop_
_entity_poly.entity_id
_entity_poly.type
_entity_poly.pdbx_seq_one_letter_code
_entity_poly.pdbx_strand_id
1 'polypeptide(L)'
;VLPLANTDIDGQVRAEPWDIGADQNPAPMPGVDAYGIPDAWKIQYFGSTNAVNGGALDDWDQDGMNNQDEFSAGTVPTNALSVLKLTDVGMLSSGTNFVVRWQSVSGKYYRIQKSTNLVNGFSIPLLTGIPGTGGINSRTVTVGQAAEYFRVKVE
;
A
#
# COMPACT_ATOMS: atom_id res chain seq x y z
N VAL A 1 2.71 31.73 -15.62
CA VAL A 1 1.62 31.18 -16.45
C VAL A 1 2.26 30.14 -17.34
N LEU A 2 2.17 28.85 -16.99
CA LEU A 2 2.79 27.77 -17.80
C LEU A 2 1.86 27.47 -18.99
N PRO A 3 2.39 27.28 -20.22
CA PRO A 3 1.54 27.02 -21.37
C PRO A 3 0.94 25.61 -21.25
N LEU A 4 -0.38 25.54 -21.43
CA LEU A 4 -1.13 24.29 -21.52
C LEU A 4 -0.63 23.52 -22.74
N ALA A 5 -0.02 22.35 -22.53
CA ALA A 5 0.22 21.40 -23.61
C ALA A 5 -1.14 20.86 -24.08
N ASN A 6 -1.76 21.56 -25.03
CA ASN A 6 -3.04 21.20 -25.63
C ASN A 6 -2.83 20.44 -26.96
N THR A 7 -1.69 19.75 -27.08
CA THR A 7 -1.30 18.96 -28.24
C THR A 7 -1.36 17.48 -27.93
N ASP A 8 -1.95 16.70 -28.83
CA ASP A 8 -1.97 15.23 -28.78
C ASP A 8 -0.60 14.61 -29.14
N ILE A 9 -0.54 13.27 -29.26
CA ILE A 9 0.70 12.51 -29.48
C ILE A 9 1.33 12.73 -30.87
N ASP A 10 0.56 13.24 -31.83
CA ASP A 10 1.00 13.67 -33.15
C ASP A 10 1.16 15.20 -33.27
N GLY A 11 0.97 15.93 -32.17
CA GLY A 11 1.27 17.35 -32.07
C GLY A 11 0.17 18.28 -32.58
N GLN A 12 -1.06 17.80 -32.75
CA GLN A 12 -2.21 18.59 -33.16
C GLN A 12 -2.87 19.28 -31.98
N VAL A 13 -3.18 20.56 -32.17
CA VAL A 13 -3.90 21.36 -31.17
C VAL A 13 -5.38 20.99 -31.25
N ARG A 14 -6.05 20.75 -30.11
CA ARG A 14 -7.51 20.51 -30.06
C ARG A 14 -8.28 21.67 -30.71
N ALA A 15 -8.55 21.57 -32.01
CA ALA A 15 -9.27 22.57 -32.79
C ALA A 15 -10.64 22.08 -33.26
N GLU A 16 -10.90 20.76 -33.27
CA GLU A 16 -12.11 20.21 -33.88
C GLU A 16 -13.01 19.40 -32.91
N PRO A 17 -14.36 19.53 -33.00
CA PRO A 17 -15.29 18.92 -32.05
C PRO A 17 -15.38 17.38 -32.09
N TRP A 18 -14.79 16.72 -33.09
CA TRP A 18 -14.96 15.28 -33.36
C TRP A 18 -13.64 14.56 -33.59
N ASP A 19 -12.60 14.91 -32.83
CA ASP A 19 -11.33 14.20 -32.92
C ASP A 19 -11.36 12.91 -32.07
N ILE A 20 -11.45 11.77 -32.76
CA ILE A 20 -11.38 10.42 -32.19
C ILE A 20 -9.95 10.05 -31.76
N GLY A 21 -8.92 10.80 -32.16
CA GLY A 21 -7.53 10.60 -31.72
C GLY A 21 -7.24 11.13 -30.32
N ALA A 22 -8.14 11.92 -29.74
CA ALA A 22 -7.96 12.58 -28.45
C ALA A 22 -8.00 11.64 -27.23
N ASP A 23 -8.19 10.33 -27.43
CA ASP A 23 -8.11 9.28 -26.40
C ASP A 23 -6.90 8.34 -26.53
N GLN A 24 -6.02 8.56 -27.51
CA GLN A 24 -4.94 7.62 -27.85
C GLN A 24 -3.67 7.80 -27.02
N ASN A 25 -3.63 8.79 -26.13
CA ASN A 25 -2.74 8.73 -24.99
C ASN A 25 -3.51 7.99 -23.90
N PRO A 26 -3.04 6.84 -23.38
CA PRO A 26 -3.54 6.31 -22.12
C PRO A 26 -3.06 7.26 -21.02
N ALA A 27 -3.62 8.46 -20.99
CA ALA A 27 -3.59 9.30 -19.82
C ALA A 27 -4.07 8.39 -18.68
N PRO A 28 -3.34 8.34 -17.56
CA PRO A 28 -3.83 7.68 -16.36
C PRO A 28 -5.30 8.07 -16.17
N MET A 29 -6.18 7.09 -15.87
CA MET A 29 -7.62 7.33 -15.70
C MET A 29 -7.84 8.66 -14.98
N PRO A 30 -8.71 9.57 -15.46
CA PRO A 30 -8.86 10.89 -14.86
C PRO A 30 -8.98 10.78 -13.33
N GLY A 31 -7.97 11.26 -12.61
CA GLY A 31 -7.92 11.21 -11.14
C GLY A 31 -7.17 10.02 -10.52
N VAL A 32 -6.33 9.27 -11.25
CA VAL A 32 -5.46 8.22 -10.71
C VAL A 32 -4.07 8.31 -11.37
N ASP A 33 -2.99 8.15 -10.62
CA ASP A 33 -1.63 8.15 -11.17
C ASP A 33 -1.19 6.78 -11.72
N ALA A 34 0.03 6.71 -12.29
CA ALA A 34 0.58 5.50 -12.89
C ALA A 34 0.75 4.31 -11.90
N TYR A 35 0.61 4.55 -10.61
CA TYR A 35 0.74 3.56 -9.54
C TYR A 35 -0.61 3.12 -8.96
N GLY A 36 -1.72 3.64 -9.52
CA GLY A 36 -3.06 3.35 -9.05
C GLY A 36 -3.48 4.20 -7.86
N ILE A 37 -2.72 5.24 -7.49
CA ILE A 37 -3.08 6.14 -6.38
C ILE A 37 -4.03 7.22 -6.88
N PRO A 38 -5.23 7.38 -6.30
CA PRO A 38 -6.16 8.42 -6.68
C PRO A 38 -5.66 9.82 -6.34
N ASP A 39 -5.86 10.79 -7.24
CA ASP A 39 -5.56 12.21 -7.01
C ASP A 39 -6.26 12.75 -5.77
N ALA A 40 -7.49 12.31 -5.51
CA ALA A 40 -8.23 12.69 -4.30
C ALA A 40 -7.50 12.27 -3.02
N TRP A 41 -6.88 11.09 -3.01
CA TRP A 41 -6.08 10.62 -1.87
C TRP A 41 -4.81 11.46 -1.73
N LYS A 42 -4.14 11.80 -2.84
CA LYS A 42 -2.94 12.66 -2.83
C LYS A 42 -3.27 14.07 -2.34
N ILE A 43 -4.38 14.64 -2.79
CA ILE A 43 -4.88 15.95 -2.34
C ILE A 43 -5.25 15.89 -0.85
N GLN A 44 -5.88 14.82 -0.39
CA GLN A 44 -6.26 14.65 1.01
C GLN A 44 -5.05 14.68 1.95
N TYR A 45 -3.97 13.97 1.59
CA TYR A 45 -2.81 13.82 2.49
C TYR A 45 -1.67 14.80 2.23
N PHE A 46 -1.46 15.22 0.98
CA PHE A 46 -0.35 16.10 0.60
C PHE A 46 -0.79 17.48 0.10
N GLY A 47 -2.10 17.72 -0.05
CA GLY A 47 -2.65 19.00 -0.48
C GLY A 47 -2.60 19.28 -1.99
N SER A 48 -1.87 18.47 -2.78
CA SER A 48 -1.88 18.52 -4.24
C SER A 48 -1.51 17.16 -4.85
N THR A 49 -1.74 17.01 -6.17
CA THR A 49 -1.38 15.79 -6.92
C THR A 49 0.12 15.68 -7.22
N ASN A 50 0.87 16.76 -7.01
CA ASN A 50 2.29 16.92 -7.32
C ASN A 50 3.11 17.47 -6.14
N ALA A 51 2.64 17.25 -4.92
CA ALA A 51 3.33 17.67 -3.72
C ALA A 51 4.73 17.03 -3.65
N VAL A 52 5.70 17.79 -3.11
CA VAL A 52 7.03 17.27 -2.78
C VAL A 52 6.86 16.08 -1.84
N ASN A 53 7.53 14.95 -2.06
CA ASN A 53 7.36 13.70 -1.29
C ASN A 53 5.96 13.04 -1.39
N GLY A 54 5.07 13.54 -2.25
CA GLY A 54 3.75 12.92 -2.52
C GLY A 54 3.78 11.92 -3.69
N GLY A 55 4.95 11.57 -4.20
CA GLY A 55 5.12 10.56 -5.24
C GLY A 55 4.84 9.16 -4.70
N ALA A 56 4.39 8.25 -5.55
CA ALA A 56 3.99 6.90 -5.13
C ALA A 56 5.13 6.09 -4.46
N LEU A 57 6.38 6.34 -4.85
CA LEU A 57 7.58 5.70 -4.32
C LEU A 57 8.26 6.50 -3.20
N ASP A 58 7.73 7.69 -2.89
CA ASP A 58 8.22 8.49 -1.77
C ASP A 58 7.67 7.94 -0.45
N ASP A 59 8.41 8.19 0.62
CA ASP A 59 8.08 7.88 2.01
C ASP A 59 8.14 9.19 2.77
N TRP A 60 6.98 9.85 2.93
CA TRP A 60 6.91 11.21 3.45
C TRP A 60 7.25 11.26 4.96
N ASP A 61 6.74 10.31 5.74
CA ASP A 61 6.90 10.28 7.19
C ASP A 61 8.08 9.40 7.68
N GLN A 62 8.80 8.78 6.75
CA GLN A 62 10.05 8.04 6.95
C GLN A 62 9.88 6.80 7.83
N ASP A 63 8.76 6.10 7.68
CA ASP A 63 8.46 4.89 8.43
C ASP A 63 8.89 3.59 7.72
N GLY A 64 9.41 3.71 6.49
CA GLY A 64 9.86 2.62 5.64
C GLY A 64 8.78 2.07 4.69
N MET A 65 7.58 2.67 4.66
CA MET A 65 6.49 2.35 3.76
C MET A 65 6.33 3.49 2.74
N ASN A 66 6.32 3.16 1.45
CA ASN A 66 6.07 4.18 0.43
C ASN A 66 4.56 4.49 0.33
N ASN A 67 4.24 5.65 -0.21
CA ASN A 67 2.88 6.15 -0.37
C ASN A 67 1.94 5.16 -1.11
N GLN A 68 2.44 4.37 -2.06
CA GLN A 68 1.63 3.35 -2.78
C GLN A 68 1.23 2.19 -1.88
N ASP A 69 2.19 1.66 -1.13
CA ASP A 69 1.96 0.59 -0.17
C ASP A 69 1.01 1.08 0.93
N GLU A 70 1.19 2.33 1.36
CA GLU A 70 0.34 2.97 2.36
C GLU A 70 -1.11 3.14 1.89
N PHE A 71 -1.32 3.63 0.67
CA PHE A 71 -2.63 3.69 0.05
C PHE A 71 -3.30 2.30 0.03
N SER A 72 -2.54 1.28 -0.37
CA SER A 72 -3.02 -0.11 -0.41
C SER A 72 -3.40 -0.63 0.98
N ALA A 73 -2.58 -0.33 1.99
CA ALA A 73 -2.81 -0.72 3.38
C ALA A 73 -3.88 0.14 4.08
N GLY A 74 -4.24 1.29 3.53
CA GLY A 74 -5.15 2.26 4.13
C GLY A 74 -4.52 3.03 5.30
N THR A 75 -3.20 3.16 5.32
CA THR A 75 -2.46 3.93 6.32
C THR A 75 -2.44 5.42 6.00
N VAL A 76 -1.82 6.21 6.88
CA VAL A 76 -1.76 7.67 6.80
C VAL A 76 -0.32 8.07 6.49
N PRO A 77 -0.01 8.56 5.28
CA PRO A 77 1.36 8.80 4.80
C PRO A 77 2.08 9.98 5.41
N THR A 78 1.46 10.61 6.40
CA THR A 78 2.02 11.77 7.13
C THR A 78 2.20 11.44 8.61
N ASN A 79 2.03 10.18 9.00
CA ASN A 79 2.06 9.72 10.37
C ASN A 79 2.75 8.35 10.48
N ALA A 80 4.04 8.37 10.84
CA ALA A 80 4.89 7.19 10.97
C ALA A 80 4.43 6.14 12.01
N LEU A 81 3.41 6.44 12.82
CA LEU A 81 2.76 5.46 13.70
C LEU A 81 1.67 4.65 12.99
N SER A 82 1.14 5.17 11.89
CA SER A 82 0.16 4.51 11.04
C SER A 82 0.87 3.64 10.01
N VAL A 83 1.49 2.55 10.43
CA VAL A 83 2.28 1.70 9.52
C VAL A 83 1.87 0.24 9.61
N LEU A 84 1.81 -0.46 8.47
CA LEU A 84 1.54 -1.89 8.46
C LEU A 84 2.82 -2.68 8.76
N LYS A 85 3.08 -2.90 10.06
CA LYS A 85 4.18 -3.77 10.52
C LYS A 85 3.76 -4.65 11.68
N LEU A 86 4.47 -5.77 11.84
CA LEU A 86 4.39 -6.56 13.07
C LEU A 86 4.99 -5.74 14.21
N THR A 87 4.18 -5.46 15.23
CA THR A 87 4.59 -4.68 16.41
C THR A 87 5.05 -5.56 17.56
N ASP A 88 4.61 -6.81 17.59
CA ASP A 88 5.00 -7.78 18.60
C ASP A 88 4.86 -9.22 18.05
N VAL A 89 5.84 -10.06 18.37
CA VAL A 89 5.86 -11.49 18.07
C VAL A 89 6.39 -12.22 19.30
N GLY A 90 5.47 -12.76 20.09
CA GLY A 90 5.79 -13.37 21.39
C GLY A 90 5.37 -14.84 21.46
N MET A 91 6.19 -15.70 22.06
CA MET A 91 5.84 -17.10 22.29
C MET A 91 4.83 -17.23 23.44
N LEU A 92 3.72 -17.95 23.23
CA LEU A 92 2.75 -18.29 24.27
C LEU A 92 3.21 -19.58 24.95
N SER A 93 3.88 -19.46 26.10
CA SER A 93 4.45 -20.58 26.88
C SER A 93 5.45 -21.44 26.08
N SER A 94 6.24 -22.28 26.73
CA SER A 94 7.22 -23.12 26.04
C SER A 94 6.53 -24.01 25.00
N GLY A 95 6.78 -23.79 23.70
CA GLY A 95 6.14 -24.57 22.65
C GLY A 95 6.22 -23.90 21.28
N THR A 96 5.29 -24.29 20.41
CA THR A 96 5.24 -23.88 19.00
C THR A 96 4.24 -22.75 18.73
N ASN A 97 3.56 -22.22 19.75
CA ASN A 97 2.55 -21.18 19.57
C ASN A 97 3.13 -19.79 19.79
N PHE A 98 2.93 -18.90 18.82
CA PHE A 98 3.34 -17.51 18.85
C PHE A 98 2.12 -16.61 18.68
N VAL A 99 2.11 -15.47 19.36
CA VAL A 99 1.15 -14.39 19.13
C VAL A 99 1.83 -13.33 18.29
N VAL A 100 1.21 -13.03 17.16
CA VAL A 100 1.59 -11.93 16.29
C VAL A 100 0.60 -10.79 16.45
N ARG A 101 1.11 -9.56 16.55
CA ARG A 101 0.32 -8.34 16.69
C ARG A 101 0.75 -7.30 15.67
N TRP A 102 -0.22 -6.55 15.14
CA TRP A 102 0.00 -5.42 14.23
C TRP A 102 -1.11 -4.40 14.36
N GLN A 103 -0.82 -3.15 13.99
CA GLN A 103 -1.85 -2.12 13.85
C GLN A 103 -2.67 -2.38 12.58
N SER A 104 -3.99 -2.35 12.68
CA SER A 104 -4.90 -2.62 11.57
C SER A 104 -5.84 -1.45 11.28
N VAL A 105 -6.32 -1.41 10.04
CA VAL A 105 -7.24 -0.40 9.53
C VAL A 105 -8.60 -1.06 9.31
N SER A 106 -9.68 -0.43 9.78
CA SER A 106 -11.04 -0.95 9.59
C SER A 106 -11.39 -1.01 8.10
N GLY A 107 -12.12 -2.05 7.68
CA GLY A 107 -12.50 -2.26 6.28
C GLY A 107 -11.41 -2.88 5.39
N LYS A 108 -10.21 -3.13 5.92
CA LYS A 108 -9.16 -3.91 5.26
C LYS A 108 -9.18 -5.36 5.73
N TYR A 109 -8.67 -6.25 4.89
CA TYR A 109 -8.43 -7.65 5.23
C TYR A 109 -6.94 -7.93 5.19
N TYR A 110 -6.52 -8.85 6.06
CA TYR A 110 -5.12 -9.18 6.22
C TYR A 110 -4.90 -10.68 6.09
N ARG A 111 -3.69 -11.02 5.66
CA ARG A 111 -3.12 -12.36 5.77
C ARG A 111 -1.82 -12.33 6.53
N ILE A 112 -1.59 -13.41 7.27
CA ILE A 112 -0.29 -13.73 7.86
C ILE A 112 0.34 -14.79 6.99
N GLN A 113 1.55 -14.52 6.55
CA GLN A 113 2.37 -15.46 5.78
C GLN A 113 3.58 -15.85 6.61
N LYS A 114 4.09 -17.05 6.35
CA LYS A 114 5.32 -17.53 6.96
C LYS A 114 6.35 -17.97 5.94
N SER A 115 7.60 -18.06 6.40
CA SER A 115 8.67 -18.70 5.66
C SER A 115 9.66 -19.39 6.60
N THR A 116 10.32 -20.44 6.11
CA THR A 116 11.44 -21.09 6.80
C THR A 116 12.76 -20.38 6.57
N ASN A 117 12.87 -19.50 5.57
CA ASN A 117 14.04 -18.67 5.31
C ASN A 117 13.68 -17.41 4.50
N LEU A 118 14.53 -16.38 4.57
CA LEU A 118 14.28 -15.13 3.84
C LEU A 118 14.64 -15.21 2.33
N VAL A 119 15.36 -16.25 1.90
CA VAL A 119 15.80 -16.42 0.50
C VAL A 119 14.62 -16.80 -0.40
N ASN A 120 13.77 -17.72 0.04
CA ASN A 120 12.61 -18.20 -0.70
C ASN A 120 11.38 -17.28 -0.53
N GLY A 121 11.49 -16.22 0.28
CA GLY A 121 10.43 -15.28 0.56
C GLY A 121 9.22 -15.89 1.30
N PHE A 122 8.12 -15.15 1.36
CA PHE A 122 6.91 -15.51 2.11
C PHE A 122 5.82 -16.07 1.19
N SER A 123 5.97 -17.33 0.82
CA SER A 123 5.09 -18.02 -0.13
C SER A 123 3.99 -18.86 0.53
N ILE A 124 4.10 -19.12 1.84
CA ILE A 124 3.16 -19.98 2.58
C ILE A 124 2.17 -19.09 3.35
N PRO A 125 0.89 -19.02 2.97
CA PRO A 125 -0.12 -18.37 3.78
C PRO A 125 -0.40 -19.23 5.03
N LEU A 126 -0.49 -18.59 6.19
CA LEU A 126 -0.79 -19.23 7.46
C LEU A 126 -2.23 -18.93 7.91
N LEU A 127 -2.65 -17.67 7.74
CA LEU A 127 -4.01 -17.21 7.99
C LEU A 127 -4.37 -16.17 6.91
N THR A 128 -5.63 -16.14 6.48
CA THR A 128 -6.16 -15.23 5.44
C THR A 128 -7.51 -14.68 5.87
N GLY A 129 -8.00 -13.64 5.19
CA GLY A 129 -9.33 -13.06 5.46
C GLY A 129 -9.50 -12.50 6.87
N ILE A 130 -8.41 -12.05 7.51
CA ILE A 130 -8.47 -11.49 8.86
C ILE A 130 -9.02 -10.05 8.77
N PRO A 131 -10.21 -9.75 9.32
CA PRO A 131 -10.76 -8.41 9.26
C PRO A 131 -9.92 -7.44 10.11
N GLY A 132 -9.67 -6.25 9.58
CA GLY A 132 -9.11 -5.12 10.31
C GLY A 132 -10.11 -4.53 11.30
N THR A 133 -9.62 -4.18 12.49
CA THR A 133 -10.45 -3.66 13.59
C THR A 133 -10.31 -2.16 13.80
N GLY A 134 -9.40 -1.49 13.09
CA GLY A 134 -9.01 -0.10 13.35
C GLY A 134 -8.09 0.07 14.57
N GLY A 135 -7.73 -1.03 15.22
CA GLY A 135 -6.81 -1.08 16.35
C GLY A 135 -5.77 -2.18 16.19
N ILE A 136 -5.20 -2.63 17.31
CA ILE A 136 -4.25 -3.75 17.32
C ILE A 136 -5.00 -5.05 17.02
N ASN A 137 -4.66 -5.67 15.90
CA ASN A 137 -5.05 -7.04 15.62
C ASN A 137 -4.07 -8.01 16.29
N SER A 138 -4.60 -9.13 16.79
CA SER A 138 -3.80 -10.18 17.45
C SER A 138 -4.26 -11.56 16.98
N ARG A 139 -3.30 -12.40 16.57
CA ARG A 139 -3.56 -13.79 16.16
C ARG A 139 -2.51 -14.72 16.75
N THR A 140 -2.97 -15.89 17.16
CA THR A 140 -2.07 -16.98 17.55
C THR A 140 -1.78 -17.83 16.33
N VAL A 141 -0.50 -18.13 16.12
CA VAL A 141 0.03 -18.90 15.00
C VAL A 141 0.92 -20.02 15.54
N THR A 142 0.91 -21.17 14.87
CA THR A 142 1.74 -22.32 15.27
C THR A 142 2.88 -22.50 14.28
N VAL A 143 4.12 -22.59 14.79
CA VAL A 143 5.31 -22.88 13.99
C VAL A 143 5.54 -24.39 13.87
N GLY A 144 6.01 -24.83 12.71
CA GLY A 144 6.37 -26.23 12.47
C GLY A 144 7.86 -26.52 12.63
N GLN A 145 8.68 -25.47 12.75
CA GLN A 145 10.14 -25.55 12.77
C GLN A 145 10.72 -24.64 13.86
N ALA A 146 11.97 -24.91 14.25
CA ALA A 146 12.67 -24.16 15.30
C ALA A 146 12.86 -22.67 15.00
N ALA A 147 12.87 -22.29 13.71
CA ALA A 147 12.88 -20.90 13.26
C ALA A 147 12.00 -20.72 12.03
N GLU A 148 10.98 -19.87 12.15
CA GLU A 148 10.14 -19.41 11.05
C GLU A 148 10.05 -17.88 11.10
N TYR A 149 9.93 -17.26 9.94
CA TYR A 149 9.73 -15.82 9.79
C TYR A 149 8.27 -15.55 9.50
N PHE A 150 7.74 -14.42 9.98
CA PHE A 150 6.37 -13.99 9.73
C PHE A 150 6.31 -12.67 8.98
N ARG A 151 5.28 -12.52 8.14
CA ARG A 151 4.92 -11.26 7.48
C ARG A 151 3.41 -11.09 7.50
N VAL A 152 2.95 -9.89 7.83
CA VAL A 152 1.56 -9.47 7.62
C VAL A 152 1.45 -8.75 6.28
N LYS A 153 0.36 -8.99 5.54
CA LYS A 153 0.07 -8.30 4.27
C LYS A 153 -1.42 -7.98 4.19
N VAL A 154 -1.76 -6.84 3.59
CA VAL A 154 -3.14 -6.53 3.17
C VAL A 154 -3.55 -7.41 1.98
N GLU A 155 -4.81 -7.82 1.94
CA GLU A 155 -5.42 -8.60 0.85
C GLU A 155 -6.10 -7.74 -0.21
#